data_AF-A0A1G8K0Y4-F1
#
_entry.id   AF-A0A1G8K0Y4-F1
#
_cell.length_a   1.000
_cell.length_b   1.000
_cell.length_c   1.000
_cell.angle_alpha   90.00
_cell.angle_beta   90.00
_cell.angle_gamma   90.00
#
_symmetry.space_group_name_H-M   'P 1'
#
loop_
_entity.id
_entity.type
_entity.pdbx_description
1 polymer ?
#
loop_
_entity_poly.entity_id
_entity_poly.type
_entity_poly.pdbx_seq_one_letter_code
_entity_poly.pdbx_strand_id
1 'polypeptide(L)'
;MPLPQQIAEHLRTDIRSGKLVPGQLIPSEFQLVEQYGVCRQTVRCAVALLRDEGAVYTIRAEGSYVSPKTAPKLRPPQKCEQIADHLREQISSGHLRPGERLPTETRLAGRYGVVARDTVRAAIALLRDDRHVQTVPRRGTFVVSPGKAT
;
A
#
# COMPACT_ATOMS: atom_id res chain seq x y z
N MET A 1 -10.71 -14.32 24.17
CA MET A 1 -9.84 -13.85 23.06
C MET A 1 -8.40 -13.72 23.55
N PRO A 2 -7.39 -13.99 22.71
CA PRO A 2 -5.98 -13.63 22.94
C PRO A 2 -5.78 -12.15 23.33
N LEU A 3 -4.82 -11.86 24.21
CA LEU A 3 -4.53 -10.49 24.68
C LEU A 3 -4.24 -9.48 23.55
N PRO A 4 -3.45 -9.81 22.50
CA PRO A 4 -3.22 -8.88 21.39
C PRO A 4 -4.51 -8.48 20.67
N GLN A 5 -5.46 -9.40 20.56
CA GLN A 5 -6.75 -9.14 19.92
C GLN A 5 -7.64 -8.25 20.79
N GLN A 6 -7.61 -8.41 22.11
CA GLN A 6 -8.34 -7.53 23.02
C GLN A 6 -7.85 -6.07 22.93
N ILE A 7 -6.52 -5.88 22.89
CA ILE A 7 -5.91 -4.55 22.74
C ILE A 7 -6.29 -3.94 21.38
N ALA A 8 -6.20 -4.74 20.31
CA ALA A 8 -6.61 -4.30 18.97
C ALA A 8 -8.09 -3.92 18.92
N GLU A 9 -8.99 -4.71 19.51
CA GLU A 9 -10.42 -4.41 19.55
C GLU A 9 -10.73 -3.13 20.33
N HIS A 10 -10.05 -2.90 21.45
CA HIS A 10 -10.25 -1.69 22.24
C HIS A 10 -9.78 -0.44 21.49
N LEU A 11 -8.58 -0.48 20.88
CA LEU A 11 -8.09 0.60 20.01
C LEU A 11 -9.01 0.82 18.79
N ARG A 12 -9.52 -0.25 18.19
CA ARG A 12 -10.50 -0.18 17.10
C ARG A 12 -11.79 0.49 17.54
N THR A 13 -12.25 0.21 18.76
CA THR A 13 -13.43 0.85 19.35
C THR A 13 -13.18 2.33 19.58
N ASP A 14 -12.00 2.70 20.08
CA ASP A 14 -11.58 4.10 20.26
C ASP A 14 -11.48 4.86 18.93
N ILE A 15 -11.04 4.20 17.85
CA ILE A 15 -11.03 4.78 16.50
C ILE A 15 -12.45 4.95 15.96
N ARG A 16 -13.32 3.93 16.13
CA ARG A 16 -14.71 3.96 15.65
C ARG A 16 -15.57 4.96 16.40
N SER A 17 -15.33 5.15 17.69
CA SER A 17 -16.04 6.11 18.54
C SER A 17 -15.58 7.55 18.31
N GLY A 18 -14.51 7.76 17.53
CA GLY A 18 -13.95 9.09 17.25
C GLY A 18 -13.07 9.65 18.37
N LYS A 19 -12.80 8.86 19.42
CA LYS A 19 -11.86 9.23 20.50
C LYS A 19 -10.42 9.36 19.98
N LEU A 20 -10.06 8.52 19.00
CA LEU A 20 -8.85 8.70 18.21
C LEU A 20 -9.24 9.14 16.79
N VAL A 21 -8.83 10.36 16.42
CA VAL A 21 -9.19 10.91 15.11
C VAL A 21 -8.24 10.40 14.01
N PRO A 22 -8.73 10.23 12.78
CA PRO A 22 -7.90 10.09 11.59
C PRO A 22 -6.66 11.00 11.56
N GLY A 23 -5.49 10.44 11.32
CA GLY A 23 -4.22 11.18 11.29
C GLY A 23 -3.65 11.51 12.67
N GLN A 24 -4.32 11.14 13.77
CA GLN A 24 -3.78 11.26 15.12
C GLN A 24 -2.82 10.12 15.43
N LEU A 25 -1.78 10.41 16.20
CA LEU A 25 -0.88 9.40 16.74
C LEU A 25 -1.65 8.49 17.71
N ILE A 26 -1.56 7.18 17.52
CA ILE A 26 -2.06 6.22 18.53
C ILE A 26 -1.16 6.28 19.77
N PRO A 27 -1.64 5.83 20.93
CA PRO A 27 -0.78 5.67 22.10
C PRO A 27 0.46 4.84 21.74
N SER A 28 1.63 5.29 22.18
CA SER A 28 2.90 4.66 21.83
C SER A 28 2.97 3.23 22.38
N GLU A 29 3.85 2.39 21.81
CA GLU A 29 4.03 1.02 22.34
C GLU A 29 4.33 1.03 23.84
N PHE A 30 5.07 2.03 24.32
CA PHE A 30 5.38 2.21 25.72
C PHE A 30 4.14 2.53 26.56
N GLN A 31 3.31 3.49 26.11
CA GLN A 31 2.06 3.83 26.80
C GLN A 31 1.08 2.65 26.85
N LEU A 32 1.01 1.86 25.78
CA LEU A 32 0.18 0.66 25.75
C LEU A 32 0.73 -0.44 26.66
N VAL A 33 2.04 -0.56 26.82
CA VAL A 33 2.64 -1.47 27.81
C VAL A 33 2.24 -1.06 29.23
N GLU A 34 2.36 0.22 29.57
CA GLU A 34 1.96 0.73 30.89
C GLU A 34 0.46 0.60 31.14
N GLN A 35 -0.38 0.94 30.17
CA GLN A 35 -1.83 0.93 30.30
C GLN A 35 -2.41 -0.48 30.50
N TYR A 36 -1.91 -1.47 29.76
CA TYR A 36 -2.46 -2.83 29.78
C TYR A 36 -1.62 -3.79 30.65
N GLY A 37 -0.47 -3.37 31.16
CA GLY A 37 0.42 -4.21 31.96
C GLY A 37 0.97 -5.43 31.21
N VAL A 38 1.13 -5.33 29.89
CA VAL A 38 1.54 -6.45 29.02
C VAL A 38 2.96 -6.28 28.49
N CYS A 39 3.56 -7.37 28.02
CA CYS A 39 4.86 -7.33 27.37
C CYS A 39 4.81 -6.52 26.06
N ARG A 40 5.89 -5.81 25.73
CA ARG A 40 6.03 -5.04 24.48
C ARG A 40 5.73 -5.87 23.22
N GLN A 41 6.09 -7.14 23.21
CA GLN A 41 5.82 -8.04 22.08
C GLN A 41 4.31 -8.21 21.83
N THR A 42 3.51 -8.29 22.89
CA THR A 42 2.04 -8.38 22.83
C THR A 42 1.43 -7.12 22.23
N VAL A 43 1.92 -5.95 22.65
CA VAL A 43 1.52 -4.65 22.08
C VAL A 43 1.90 -4.56 20.60
N ARG A 44 3.12 -4.95 20.24
CA ARG A 44 3.58 -4.99 18.85
C ARG A 44 2.70 -5.89 17.98
N CYS A 45 2.31 -7.05 18.50
CA CYS A 45 1.36 -7.92 17.82
C CYS A 45 -0.02 -7.25 17.65
N ALA A 46 -0.53 -6.56 18.68
CA ALA A 46 -1.81 -5.84 18.58
C ALA A 46 -1.78 -4.71 17.54
N VAL A 47 -0.73 -3.88 17.55
CA VAL A 47 -0.54 -2.80 16.56
C VAL A 47 -0.34 -3.37 15.16
N ALA A 48 0.37 -4.49 15.02
CA ALA A 48 0.52 -5.17 13.75
C ALA A 48 -0.82 -5.66 13.18
N LEU A 49 -1.71 -6.22 14.01
CA LEU A 49 -3.06 -6.60 13.58
C LEU A 49 -3.83 -5.38 13.02
N LEU A 50 -3.83 -4.27 13.76
CA LEU A 50 -4.49 -3.03 13.32
C LEU A 50 -3.89 -2.47 12.02
N ARG A 51 -2.58 -2.61 11.85
CA ARG A 51 -1.88 -2.16 10.65
C ARG A 51 -2.22 -3.03 9.45
N ASP A 52 -2.24 -4.34 9.62
CA ASP A 52 -2.56 -5.30 8.56
C ASP A 52 -4.02 -5.14 8.09
N GLU A 53 -4.90 -4.70 8.98
CA GLU A 53 -6.29 -4.34 8.69
C GLU A 53 -6.47 -2.93 8.09
N GLY A 54 -5.39 -2.13 8.06
CA GLY A 54 -5.42 -0.75 7.55
C GLY A 54 -6.09 0.25 8.49
N ALA A 55 -6.29 -0.09 9.76
CA ALA A 55 -6.82 0.82 10.78
C ALA A 55 -5.75 1.81 11.27
N VAL A 56 -4.46 1.47 11.17
CA VAL A 56 -3.33 2.34 11.51
C VAL A 56 -2.22 2.22 10.47
N TYR A 57 -1.37 3.24 10.35
CA TYR A 57 -0.15 3.20 9.54
C TYR A 57 1.03 3.73 10.34
N THR A 58 2.23 3.24 10.05
CA THR A 58 3.44 3.62 10.80
C THR A 58 4.33 4.51 9.95
N ILE A 59 4.68 5.69 10.48
CA ILE A 59 5.71 6.55 9.91
C ILE A 59 7.01 6.25 10.65
N ARG A 60 8.09 5.97 9.89
CA ARG A 60 9.41 5.70 10.47
C ARG A 60 9.84 6.91 11.32
N ALA A 61 10.31 6.64 12.53
CA ALA A 61 10.77 7.62 13.54
C ALA A 61 9.69 8.47 14.23
N GLU A 62 8.42 8.44 13.79
CA GLU A 62 7.35 9.22 14.44
C GLU A 62 6.32 8.38 15.19
N GLY A 63 6.16 7.11 14.82
CA GLY A 63 5.23 6.19 15.48
C GLY A 63 4.08 5.75 14.58
N SER A 64 2.98 5.32 15.20
CA SER A 64 1.81 4.82 14.48
C SER A 64 0.65 5.81 14.56
N TYR A 65 -0.06 5.99 13.46
CA TYR A 65 -1.13 6.95 13.29
C TYR A 65 -2.42 6.24 12.89
N VAL A 66 -3.57 6.77 13.33
CA VAL A 66 -4.89 6.28 12.95
C VAL A 66 -5.13 6.54 11.47
N SER A 67 -5.52 5.50 10.76
CA SER A 67 -5.86 5.60 9.36
C SER A 67 -7.21 6.30 9.18
N PRO A 68 -7.35 7.23 8.23
CA PRO A 68 -8.61 7.94 7.95
C PRO A 68 -9.77 7.08 7.44
N LYS A 69 -9.57 5.76 7.31
CA LYS A 69 -10.59 4.78 6.88
C LYS A 69 -11.33 5.19 5.61
N THR A 70 -10.58 5.49 4.56
CA THR A 70 -10.66 4.92 3.20
C THR A 70 -9.39 5.39 2.50
N ALA A 71 -8.28 4.72 2.80
CA ALA A 71 -7.12 4.78 1.94
C ALA A 71 -6.66 3.33 1.78
N PRO A 72 -6.92 2.68 0.63
CA PRO A 72 -6.32 1.39 0.34
C PRO A 72 -4.80 1.56 0.47
N LYS A 73 -4.13 0.59 1.13
CA LYS A 73 -2.68 0.37 1.17
C LYS A 73 -1.87 1.61 0.78
N LEU A 74 -1.25 2.33 1.73
CA LEU A 74 -0.18 3.29 1.43
C LEU A 74 0.98 2.55 0.74
N ARG A 75 0.83 2.34 -0.58
CA ARG A 75 1.89 2.34 -1.57
C ARG A 75 2.48 3.77 -1.54
N PRO A 76 3.77 3.96 -1.85
CA PRO A 76 4.38 5.28 -1.84
C PRO A 76 3.54 6.28 -2.65
N PRO A 77 3.40 7.52 -2.15
CA PRO A 77 2.24 8.38 -2.42
C PRO A 77 2.22 8.86 -3.88
N GLN A 78 1.07 8.70 -4.53
CA GLN A 78 0.66 9.29 -5.82
C GLN A 78 1.48 8.95 -7.07
N LYS A 79 2.81 8.93 -7.03
CA LYS A 79 3.62 8.76 -8.24
C LYS A 79 3.48 7.38 -8.88
N CYS A 80 3.33 6.31 -8.09
CA CYS A 80 3.12 4.98 -8.68
C CYS A 80 1.74 4.85 -9.34
N GLU A 81 0.71 5.48 -8.78
CA GLU A 81 -0.63 5.49 -9.36
C GLU A 81 -0.66 6.33 -10.63
N GLN A 82 -0.09 7.54 -10.61
CA GLN A 82 0.06 8.38 -11.80
C GLN A 82 0.81 7.67 -12.94
N ILE A 83 1.89 6.95 -12.62
CA ILE A 83 2.62 6.15 -13.61
C ILE A 83 1.73 5.01 -14.14
N ALA A 84 0.97 4.34 -13.28
CA ALA A 84 0.07 3.29 -13.70
C ALA A 84 -1.06 3.84 -14.59
N ASP A 85 -1.72 4.93 -14.19
CA ASP A 85 -2.79 5.58 -14.95
C ASP A 85 -2.32 6.02 -16.33
N HIS A 86 -1.18 6.72 -16.40
CA HIS A 86 -0.63 7.16 -17.69
C HIS A 86 -0.22 5.98 -18.59
N LEU A 87 0.27 4.88 -18.01
CA LEU A 87 0.52 3.66 -18.78
C LEU A 87 -0.79 2.97 -19.23
N ARG A 88 -1.85 2.96 -18.41
CA ARG A 88 -3.19 2.46 -18.80
C ARG A 88 -3.77 3.30 -19.95
N GLU A 89 -3.63 4.62 -19.88
CA GLU A 89 -4.03 5.53 -20.95
C GLU A 89 -3.26 5.23 -22.25
N GLN A 90 -1.94 5.01 -22.17
CA GLN A 90 -1.15 4.63 -23.35
C GLN A 90 -1.55 3.29 -23.95
N ILE A 91 -1.96 2.32 -23.13
CA ILE A 91 -2.46 1.01 -23.60
C ILE A 91 -3.84 1.15 -24.24
N SER A 92 -4.76 1.87 -23.59
CA SER A 92 -6.14 2.05 -24.08
C SER A 92 -6.24 2.96 -25.30
N SER A 93 -5.39 3.99 -25.40
CA SER A 93 -5.26 4.84 -26.59
C SER A 93 -4.54 4.17 -27.76
N GLY A 94 -3.97 2.97 -27.57
CA GLY A 94 -3.26 2.21 -28.60
C GLY A 94 -1.83 2.69 -28.88
N HIS A 95 -1.31 3.62 -28.05
CA HIS A 95 0.10 4.05 -28.11
C HIS A 95 1.06 2.92 -27.70
N LEU A 96 0.61 2.06 -26.78
CA LEU A 96 1.25 0.80 -26.42
C LEU A 96 0.38 -0.35 -26.91
N ARG A 97 0.90 -1.15 -27.86
CA ARG A 97 0.12 -2.24 -28.45
C ARG A 97 0.10 -3.48 -27.56
N PRO A 98 -1.00 -4.24 -27.53
CA PRO A 98 -1.01 -5.56 -26.90
C PRO A 98 0.09 -6.45 -27.50
N GLY A 99 0.86 -7.12 -26.65
CA GLY A 99 2.05 -7.89 -27.03
C GLY A 99 3.35 -7.07 -27.10
N GLU A 100 3.29 -5.74 -27.02
CA GLU A 100 4.47 -4.89 -26.98
C GLU A 100 5.17 -4.97 -25.63
N ARG A 101 6.51 -4.91 -25.64
CA ARG A 101 7.31 -4.95 -24.41
C ARG A 101 7.33 -3.57 -23.75
N LEU A 102 6.95 -3.49 -22.48
CA LEU A 102 7.12 -2.27 -21.70
C LEU A 102 8.61 -1.91 -21.55
N PRO A 103 8.92 -0.61 -21.50
CA PRO A 103 10.25 -0.14 -21.14
C PRO A 103 10.69 -0.70 -19.77
N THR A 104 12.00 -0.85 -19.58
CA THR A 104 12.56 -1.37 -18.32
C THR A 104 12.26 -0.46 -17.14
N GLU A 105 12.28 -1.01 -15.92
CA GLU A 105 12.05 -0.23 -14.68
C GLU A 105 12.95 1.02 -14.63
N THR A 106 14.23 0.88 -15.02
CA THR A 106 15.19 1.99 -15.09
C THR A 106 14.79 3.08 -16.09
N ARG A 107 14.28 2.68 -17.27
CA ARG A 107 13.88 3.63 -18.31
C ARG A 107 12.58 4.35 -17.96
N LEU A 108 11.64 3.64 -17.35
CA LEU A 108 10.42 4.22 -16.79
C LEU A 108 10.78 5.18 -15.63
N ALA A 109 11.70 4.79 -14.76
CA ALA A 109 12.15 5.64 -13.65
C ALA A 109 12.68 6.99 -14.15
N GLY A 110 13.55 6.95 -15.17
CA GLY A 110 14.06 8.16 -15.83
C GLY A 110 12.98 9.00 -16.52
N ARG A 111 12.05 8.35 -17.24
CA ARG A 111 10.98 9.04 -17.98
C ARG A 111 10.01 9.80 -17.07
N TYR A 112 9.71 9.24 -15.89
CA TYR A 112 8.75 9.80 -14.94
C TYR A 112 9.42 10.59 -13.79
N GLY A 113 10.73 10.83 -13.87
CA GLY A 113 11.45 11.61 -12.86
C GLY A 113 11.37 11.01 -11.45
N VAL A 114 11.33 9.68 -11.35
CA VAL A 114 11.29 8.94 -10.08
C VAL A 114 12.66 8.36 -9.77
N VAL A 115 13.16 8.68 -8.58
CA VAL A 115 14.47 8.23 -8.09
C VAL A 115 14.41 6.76 -7.65
N ALA A 116 13.30 6.35 -7.03
CA ALA A 116 13.13 5.02 -6.47
C ALA A 116 12.50 4.04 -7.46
N ARG A 117 13.26 3.00 -7.86
CA ARG A 117 12.80 1.90 -8.73
C ARG A 117 11.61 1.13 -8.14
N ASP A 118 11.51 1.07 -6.81
CA ASP A 118 10.38 0.44 -6.13
C ASP A 118 9.04 1.11 -6.45
N THR A 119 9.04 2.41 -6.76
CA THR A 119 7.84 3.15 -7.19
C THR A 119 7.35 2.65 -8.55
N VAL A 120 8.28 2.42 -9.48
CA VAL A 120 7.98 1.88 -10.81
C VAL A 120 7.52 0.43 -10.71
N ARG A 121 8.18 -0.37 -9.85
CA ARG A 121 7.76 -1.75 -9.59
C ARG A 121 6.35 -1.82 -9.00
N ALA A 122 6.00 -0.92 -8.09
CA ALA A 122 4.66 -0.80 -7.53
C ALA A 122 3.62 -0.41 -8.59
N ALA A 123 3.97 0.47 -9.53
CA ALA A 123 3.12 0.83 -10.67
C ALA A 123 2.91 -0.36 -11.63
N ILE A 124 3.97 -1.08 -11.99
CA ILE A 124 3.88 -2.29 -12.82
C ILE A 124 3.05 -3.36 -12.12
N ALA A 125 3.16 -3.49 -10.80
CA ALA A 125 2.33 -4.40 -10.02
C ALA A 125 0.84 -4.04 -10.11
N LEU A 126 0.47 -2.75 -10.05
CA LEU A 126 -0.92 -2.31 -10.29
C LEU A 126 -1.43 -2.74 -11.67
N LEU A 127 -0.65 -2.47 -12.71
CA LEU A 127 -1.01 -2.84 -14.09
C LEU A 127 -1.16 -4.35 -14.27
N ARG A 128 -0.35 -5.14 -13.56
CA ARG A 128 -0.41 -6.60 -13.60
C ARG A 128 -1.65 -7.11 -12.87
N ASP A 129 -1.95 -6.55 -11.70
CA ASP A 129 -3.15 -6.89 -10.92
C ASP A 129 -4.42 -6.61 -11.77
N ASP A 130 -4.42 -5.52 -12.54
CA ASP A 130 -5.51 -5.14 -13.45
C ASP A 130 -5.45 -5.84 -14.82
N ARG A 131 -4.54 -6.81 -15.02
CA ARG A 131 -4.35 -7.57 -16.28
C ARG A 131 -4.05 -6.74 -17.53
N HIS A 132 -3.51 -5.54 -17.36
CA HIS A 132 -3.02 -4.70 -18.46
C HIS A 132 -1.61 -5.09 -18.91
N VAL A 133 -0.87 -5.83 -18.08
CA VAL A 133 0.49 -6.30 -18.41
C VAL A 133 0.76 -7.70 -17.84
N GLN A 134 1.66 -8.44 -18.48
CA GLN A 134 2.13 -9.74 -18.06
C GLN A 134 3.65 -9.75 -17.99
N THR A 135 4.20 -10.23 -16.88
CA THR A 135 5.65 -10.42 -16.73
C THR A 135 6.03 -11.84 -17.12
N VAL A 136 6.89 -11.96 -18.13
CA VAL A 136 7.48 -13.24 -18.52
C VAL A 136 8.88 -13.33 -17.92
N PRO A 137 9.17 -14.31 -17.06
CA PRO A 137 10.49 -14.51 -16.47
C PRO A 137 11.58 -14.49 -17.54
N ARG A 138 12.65 -13.73 -17.31
CA ARG A 138 13.80 -13.53 -18.23
C ARG A 138 13.47 -12.89 -19.60
N ARG A 139 12.22 -12.55 -19.91
CA ARG A 139 11.83 -11.86 -21.17
C ARG A 139 11.30 -10.45 -20.96
N GLY A 140 10.89 -10.09 -19.75
CA GLY A 140 10.43 -8.75 -19.38
C GLY A 140 8.92 -8.64 -19.22
N THR A 141 8.40 -7.42 -19.18
CA THR A 141 6.97 -7.14 -19.03
C THR A 141 6.36 -6.77 -20.38
N PHE A 142 5.25 -7.41 -20.74
CA PHE A 142 4.54 -7.22 -21.99
C PHE A 142 3.15 -6.66 -21.73
N VAL A 143 2.68 -5.77 -22.58
CA VAL A 143 1.32 -5.23 -22.55
C VAL A 143 0.34 -6.33 -22.92
N VAL A 144 -0.75 -6.44 -22.16
CA VAL A 144 -1.86 -7.33 -22.45
C VAL A 144 -3.08 -6.44 -22.62
N SER A 145 -3.86 -6.65 -23.68
CA SER A 145 -5.19 -6.03 -23.72
C SER A 145 -5.98 -6.54 -22.52
N PRO A 146 -6.58 -5.69 -21.69
CA PRO A 146 -7.72 -6.15 -20.92
C PRO A 146 -8.70 -6.69 -21.96
N GLY A 147 -8.91 -8.01 -21.92
CA GLY A 147 -9.83 -8.64 -22.85
C GLY A 147 -11.11 -7.84 -22.81
N LYS A 148 -11.56 -7.37 -23.97
CA LYS A 148 -12.97 -7.02 -24.17
C LYS A 148 -13.73 -8.25 -23.66
N ALA A 149 -14.29 -8.15 -22.46
CA ALA A 149 -15.27 -9.13 -22.01
C ALA A 149 -16.37 -9.07 -23.06
N THR A 150 -16.41 -10.10 -23.90
CA THR A 150 -17.53 -10.36 -24.80
C THR A 150 -18.59 -11.09 -23.99
#